data_AF-A0A0T5Z1U8-F1
#
_entry.id   AF-A0A0T5Z1U8-F1
#
_cell.length_a   1.000
_cell.length_b   1.000
_cell.length_c   1.000
_cell.angle_alpha   90.00
_cell.angle_beta   90.00
_cell.angle_gamma   90.00
#
_symmetry.space_group_name_H-M   'P 1'
#
loop_
_entity.id
_entity.type
_entity.pdbx_description
1 polymer ?
#
loop_
_entity_poly.entity_id
_entity_poly.type
_entity_poly.pdbx_seq_one_letter_code
_entity_poly.pdbx_strand_id
1 'polypeptide(L)'
;MLIAILAMTGLAAAFGLLLGYSSIRFHVEGDPITDQIEKLLPQTQCGQCGYAGCRPYAEAIASSEAEINLCPPGGETTMVALADLLGRDPVPLDAELNADKPRA
;
A
#
# COMPACT_ATOMS: atom_id res chain seq x y z
N MET A 1 -51.66 9.16 -6.10
CA MET A 1 -50.84 8.76 -7.28
C MET A 1 -49.69 9.76 -7.49
N LEU A 2 -49.95 11.04 -7.79
CA LEU A 2 -48.91 12.07 -7.99
C LEU A 2 -47.92 12.23 -6.83
N ILE A 3 -48.41 12.27 -5.58
CA ILE A 3 -47.55 12.40 -4.38
C ILE A 3 -46.59 11.21 -4.26
N ALA A 4 -47.06 10.00 -4.54
CA ALA A 4 -46.22 8.80 -4.49
C ALA A 4 -45.12 8.83 -5.56
N ILE A 5 -45.45 9.29 -6.77
CA ILE A 5 -44.48 9.47 -7.86
C ILE A 5 -43.41 10.49 -7.45
N LEU A 6 -43.82 11.68 -6.99
CA LEU A 6 -42.88 12.73 -6.57
C LEU A 6 -42.02 12.30 -5.39
N ALA A 7 -42.59 11.61 -4.41
CA ALA A 7 -41.85 11.10 -3.26
C ALA A 7 -40.79 10.08 -3.68
N MET A 8 -41.14 9.13 -4.55
CA MET A 8 -40.19 8.12 -5.05
C MET A 8 -39.09 8.74 -5.92
N THR A 9 -39.43 9.66 -6.82
CA THR A 9 -38.45 10.35 -7.66
C THR A 9 -37.51 11.24 -6.83
N GLY A 10 -38.05 11.99 -5.87
CA GLY A 10 -37.25 12.84 -4.99
C GLY A 10 -36.28 12.03 -4.13
N LEU A 11 -36.75 10.91 -3.57
CA LEU A 11 -35.92 10.02 -2.76
C LEU A 11 -34.80 9.37 -3.60
N ALA A 12 -35.14 8.88 -4.80
CA ALA A 12 -34.17 8.31 -5.72
C ALA A 12 -33.11 9.32 -6.15
N ALA A 13 -33.51 10.56 -6.47
CA ALA A 13 -32.58 11.63 -6.82
C ALA A 13 -31.67 12.00 -5.63
N ALA A 14 -32.23 12.11 -4.43
CA ALA A 14 -31.47 12.42 -3.22
C ALA A 14 -30.42 11.34 -2.91
N PHE A 15 -30.80 10.07 -2.89
CA PHE A 15 -29.85 8.98 -2.63
C PHE A 15 -28.87 8.79 -3.79
N GLY A 16 -29.30 8.93 -5.04
CA GLY A 16 -28.42 8.85 -6.21
C GLY A 16 -27.33 9.92 -6.19
N LEU A 17 -27.69 11.17 -5.90
CA LEU A 17 -26.73 12.27 -5.76
C LEU A 17 -25.81 12.04 -4.56
N LEU A 18 -26.34 11.60 -3.42
CA LEU A 18 -25.57 11.38 -2.20
C LEU A 18 -24.54 10.25 -2.37
N LEU A 19 -24.96 9.11 -2.92
CA LEU A 19 -24.08 7.96 -3.16
C LEU A 19 -23.09 8.26 -4.29
N GLY A 20 -23.52 8.90 -5.38
CA GLY A 20 -22.64 9.28 -6.47
C GLY A 20 -21.58 10.31 -6.06
N TYR A 21 -21.95 11.30 -5.25
CA TYR A 21 -20.97 12.23 -4.67
C TYR A 21 -20.00 11.51 -3.73
N SER A 22 -20.51 10.61 -2.89
CA SER A 22 -19.67 9.84 -1.97
C SER A 22 -18.67 8.96 -2.71
N SER A 23 -19.06 8.29 -3.81
CA SER A 23 -18.15 7.43 -4.57
C SER A 23 -17.02 8.20 -5.25
N ILE A 24 -17.25 9.44 -5.67
CA ILE A 24 -16.22 10.29 -6.28
C ILE A 24 -15.29 10.86 -5.21
N ARG A 25 -15.86 11.33 -4.09
CA ARG A 25 -15.07 12.01 -3.05
C ARG A 25 -14.22 11.05 -2.22
N PHE A 26 -14.66 9.80 -2.06
CA PHE A 26 -13.97 8.77 -1.27
C PHE A 26 -13.39 7.65 -2.14
N HIS A 27 -13.16 7.92 -3.43
CA HIS A 27 -12.41 6.99 -4.27
C HIS A 27 -10.97 6.89 -3.75
N VAL A 28 -10.58 5.72 -3.26
CA VAL A 28 -9.19 5.40 -2.90
C VAL A 28 -8.65 4.51 -4.01
N GLU A 29 -7.71 5.04 -4.80
CA GLU A 29 -7.04 4.29 -5.87
C GLU A 29 -5.96 3.39 -5.24
N GLY A 30 -6.36 2.20 -4.79
CA GLY A 30 -5.44 1.17 -4.28
C GLY A 30 -5.53 0.91 -2.77
N ASP A 31 -4.70 -0.01 -2.29
CA ASP A 31 -4.56 -0.29 -0.85
C ASP A 31 -3.70 0.82 -0.22
N PRO A 32 -4.25 1.63 0.71
CA PRO A 32 -3.52 2.71 1.34
C PRO A 32 -2.28 2.24 2.11
N ILE A 33 -2.23 0.98 2.55
CA ILE A 33 -1.07 0.39 3.23
C ILE A 33 0.06 0.15 2.24
N THR A 34 -0.24 -0.44 1.08
CA THR A 34 0.74 -0.65 0.00
C THR A 34 1.39 0.67 -0.41
N ASP A 35 0.62 1.73 -0.58
CA ASP A 35 1.15 3.05 -0.95
C ASP A 35 2.05 3.64 0.14
N GLN A 36 1.75 3.39 1.41
CA GLN A 36 2.59 3.83 2.53
C GLN A 36 3.91 3.05 2.58
N ILE A 37 3.85 1.73 2.40
CA ILE A 37 5.03 0.87 2.33
C ILE A 37 5.91 1.29 1.14
N GLU A 38 5.32 1.48 -0.05
CA GLU A 38 6.06 1.87 -1.26
C GLU A 38 6.80 3.21 -1.06
N LYS A 39 6.19 4.18 -0.37
CA LYS A 39 6.84 5.46 -0.07
C LYS A 39 8.04 5.35 0.88
N LEU A 40 8.09 4.31 1.71
CA LEU A 40 9.22 4.05 2.61
C LEU A 40 10.36 3.29 1.92
N LEU A 41 10.07 2.62 0.81
CA LEU A 41 11.09 1.96 -0.01
C LEU A 41 11.97 3.01 -0.73
N PRO A 42 13.21 2.66 -1.10
CA PRO A 42 14.13 3.61 -1.74
C PRO A 42 13.76 3.97 -3.18
N GLN A 43 12.64 3.45 -3.73
CA GLN A 43 12.12 3.72 -5.07
C GLN A 43 13.14 3.53 -6.22
N THR A 44 14.15 2.67 -6.00
CA THR A 44 15.21 2.40 -6.99
C THR A 44 14.79 1.40 -8.07
N GLN A 45 13.68 0.69 -7.90
CA GLN A 45 13.20 -0.34 -8.82
C GLN A 45 14.27 -1.40 -9.18
N CYS A 46 15.19 -1.68 -8.26
CA CYS A 46 16.37 -2.50 -8.52
C CYS A 46 16.10 -4.02 -8.61
N GLY A 47 14.98 -4.50 -8.10
CA GLY A 47 14.58 -5.91 -8.10
C GLY A 47 15.45 -6.86 -7.26
N GLN A 48 16.36 -6.33 -6.44
CA GLN A 48 17.26 -7.15 -5.61
C GLN A 48 16.52 -7.96 -4.52
N CYS A 49 15.31 -7.52 -4.17
CA CYS A 49 14.42 -8.21 -3.23
C CYS A 49 13.70 -9.44 -3.83
N GLY A 50 13.92 -9.77 -5.11
CA GLY A 50 13.22 -10.85 -5.81
C GLY A 50 11.87 -10.45 -6.44
N TYR A 51 11.46 -9.19 -6.29
CA TYR A 51 10.24 -8.63 -6.89
C TYR A 51 10.57 -7.72 -8.09
N ALA A 52 9.64 -7.57 -9.03
CA ALA A 52 9.85 -6.75 -10.24
C ALA A 52 10.03 -5.24 -9.98
N GLY A 53 9.77 -4.75 -8.76
CA GLY A 53 9.95 -3.36 -8.34
C GLY A 53 9.49 -3.12 -6.90
N CYS A 54 9.51 -1.86 -6.46
CA CYS A 54 9.10 -1.48 -5.09
C CYS A 54 7.60 -1.71 -4.85
N ARG A 55 6.72 -1.43 -5.81
CA ARG A 55 5.26 -1.66 -5.67
C ARG A 55 4.89 -3.14 -5.49
N PRO A 56 5.30 -4.09 -6.35
CA PRO A 56 5.00 -5.51 -6.12
C PRO A 56 5.55 -6.05 -4.79
N TYR A 57 6.69 -5.52 -4.34
CA TYR A 57 7.22 -5.85 -3.01
C TYR A 57 6.35 -5.25 -1.89
N ALA A 58 5.93 -4.00 -2.03
CA ALA A 58 5.03 -3.34 -1.08
C ALA A 58 3.68 -4.06 -0.97
N GLU A 59 3.12 -4.52 -2.10
CA GLU A 59 1.90 -5.33 -2.14
C GLU A 59 2.11 -6.66 -1.40
N ALA A 60 3.23 -7.35 -1.64
CA ALA A 60 3.52 -8.60 -0.94
C ALA A 60 3.72 -8.40 0.57
N ILE A 61 4.31 -7.29 1.00
CA ILE A 61 4.41 -6.92 2.43
C ILE A 61 3.02 -6.64 3.02
N ALA A 62 2.19 -5.85 2.32
CA ALA A 62 0.82 -5.53 2.76
C ALA A 62 -0.04 -6.80 2.88
N SER A 63 0.10 -7.74 1.95
CA SER A 63 -0.54 -9.06 1.96
C SER A 63 0.04 -10.02 3.01
N SER A 64 1.10 -9.64 3.71
CA SER A 64 1.86 -10.51 4.62
C SER A 64 2.44 -11.76 3.95
N GLU A 65 2.69 -11.70 2.65
CA GLU A 65 3.32 -12.75 1.83
C GLU A 65 4.85 -12.59 1.77
N ALA A 66 5.37 -11.42 2.13
CA ALA A 66 6.80 -11.10 2.13
C ALA A 66 7.28 -10.56 3.49
N GLU A 67 8.56 -10.82 3.78
CA GLU A 67 9.25 -10.27 4.95
C GLU A 67 9.74 -8.84 4.69
N ILE A 68 9.82 -8.01 5.73
CA ILE A 68 10.20 -6.58 5.66
C ILE A 68 11.71 -6.33 5.49
N ASN A 69 12.52 -7.39 5.57
CA ASN A 69 13.98 -7.35 5.63
C ASN A 69 14.66 -7.67 4.29
N LEU A 70 13.91 -7.72 3.18
CA LEU A 70 14.38 -8.16 1.87
C LEU A 70 14.85 -7.01 0.97
N CYS A 71 14.97 -5.78 1.46
CA CYS A 71 15.40 -4.63 0.66
C CYS A 71 16.87 -4.22 0.95
N PRO A 72 17.87 -4.79 0.24
CA PRO A 72 19.29 -4.40 0.38
C PRO A 72 19.58 -2.91 0.21
N PRO A 73 19.03 -2.18 -0.79
CA PRO A 73 19.37 -0.77 -0.97
C PRO A 73 18.76 0.14 0.10
N GLY A 74 17.65 -0.27 0.72
CA GLY A 74 17.03 0.45 1.83
C GLY A 74 17.66 0.15 3.18
N GLY A 75 18.30 -1.02 3.29
CA GLY A 75 19.04 -1.42 4.49
C GLY A 75 18.16 -1.51 5.74
N GLU A 76 18.82 -1.47 6.89
CA GLU A 76 18.17 -1.52 8.20
C GLU A 76 17.24 -0.32 8.43
N THR A 77 17.57 0.86 7.88
CA THR A 77 16.74 2.06 8.01
C THR A 77 15.35 1.89 7.41
N THR A 78 15.26 1.30 6.21
CA THR A 78 13.96 1.01 5.59
C THR A 78 13.24 -0.10 6.33
N MET A 79 13.95 -1.15 6.76
CA MET A 79 13.35 -2.24 7.54
C MET A 79 12.72 -1.73 8.85
N VAL A 80 13.42 -0.88 9.62
CA VAL A 80 12.89 -0.30 10.87
C VAL A 80 11.67 0.58 10.58
N ALA A 81 11.71 1.42 9.55
CA ALA A 81 10.57 2.25 9.18
C ALA A 81 9.35 1.41 8.77
N LEU A 82 9.57 0.27 8.10
CA LEU A 82 8.51 -0.69 7.76
C LEU A 82 7.98 -1.43 8.99
N ALA A 83 8.86 -1.80 9.93
CA ALA A 83 8.50 -2.42 11.20
C ALA A 83 7.61 -1.49 12.03
N ASP A 84 7.98 -0.22 12.14
CA ASP A 84 7.21 0.82 12.84
C ASP A 84 5.84 1.06 12.19
N LEU A 85 5.80 1.13 10.84
CA LEU A 85 4.55 1.32 10.10
C LEU A 85 3.58 0.13 10.27
N LEU A 86 4.10 -1.09 10.27
CA LEU A 86 3.31 -2.32 10.31
C LEU A 86 3.10 -2.88 11.73
N GLY A 87 3.72 -2.26 12.74
CA GLY A 87 3.69 -2.73 14.12
C GLY A 87 4.31 -4.12 14.31
N ARG A 88 5.36 -4.43 13.54
CA ARG A 88 6.09 -5.71 13.61
C ARG A 88 7.41 -5.55 14.34
N ASP A 89 7.95 -6.63 14.87
CA ASP A 89 9.30 -6.63 15.44
C ASP A 89 10.34 -6.49 14.32
N PRO A 90 11.39 -5.67 14.51
CA PRO A 90 12.45 -5.52 13.52
C PRO A 90 13.22 -6.83 13.37
N VAL A 91 13.34 -7.30 12.12
CA VAL A 91 14.05 -8.53 11.78
C VAL A 91 15.41 -8.15 11.16
N PRO A 92 16.52 -8.82 11.53
CA PRO A 92 17.81 -8.56 10.90
C PRO A 92 17.72 -8.74 9.38
N LEU A 93 18.42 -7.88 8.64
CA LEU A 93 18.46 -7.95 7.17
C LEU A 93 18.96 -9.31 6.71
N ASP A 94 18.27 -9.90 5.73
CA ASP A 94 18.60 -11.25 5.25
C ASP A 94 20.01 -11.27 4.64
N ALA A 95 20.92 -11.99 5.30
CA ALA A 95 22.35 -11.97 4.98
C ALA A 95 22.66 -12.52 3.57
N GLU A 96 21.82 -13.41 3.02
CA GLU A 96 22.04 -13.98 1.69
C GLU A 96 21.79 -12.96 0.56
N LEU A 97 20.83 -12.03 0.74
CA LEU A 97 20.60 -10.92 -0.19
C LEU A 97 21.66 -9.80 -0.09
N ASN A 98 22.39 -9.75 1.02
CA ASN A 98 23.41 -8.73 1.30
C ASN A 98 24.84 -9.14 0.88
N ALA A 99 25.03 -10.36 0.36
CA ALA A 99 26.35 -10.91 0.07
C ALA A 99 27.08 -10.25 -1.11
N ASP A 100 26.39 -9.45 -1.94
CA ASP A 100 26.95 -8.90 -3.19
C ASP A 100 27.15 -7.37 -3.20
N LYS A 101 27.29 -6.71 -2.05
CA LYS A 101 27.78 -5.32 -2.02
C LYS A 101 28.92 -5.10 -1.04
N PRO A 102 30.15 -4.83 -1.51
CA PRO A 102 31.22 -4.37 -0.64
C PRO A 102 30.80 -3.03 -0.05
N ARG A 103 30.76 -2.95 1.29
CA ARG A 103 30.62 -1.70 2.01
C ARG A 103 31.91 -0.90 1.77
N ALA A 104 31.85 0.06 0.86
CA ALA A 104 32.92 1.02 0.58
C ALA A 104 32.61 2.36 1.24
#